data_AF-A0CF15-F1
#
_entry.id   AF-A0CF15-F1
#
_cell.length_a   1.000
_cell.length_b   1.000
_cell.length_c   1.000
_cell.angle_alpha   90.00
_cell.angle_beta   90.00
_cell.angle_gamma   90.00
#
_symmetry.space_group_name_H-M   'P 1'
#
loop_
_entity.id
_entity.type
_entity.pdbx_description
1 polymer ?
#
loop_
_entity_poly.entity_id
_entity_poly.type
_entity_poly.pdbx_seq_one_letter_code
_entity_poly.pdbx_strand_id
1 'polypeptide(L)'
;MSGKSRDYFGTLKSAGRTVLKEDSAGAFKQVPETPSHIKKYRKSYKHQFGCSILHPGLVDAPKPQGNWVYGRKTDQSDKVGELFRQQPQGIRELINEINEQKYASHIKEPLGTMPTRNYNWPDEAKSDGFAFGQKIPPSEYSAKEVVFPPDAERDEEKIRLMYLKSHGNFEAGEQKNREYNWKINPNDYRFGKKEEREQEQVKKILQHELTQNQYPKTTIISKNQEDWKNYNEDPLGKPKNQAQLNLRMPQIFGEMKKR
;
A
#
# COMPACT_ATOMS: atom_id res chain seq x y z
N MET A 1 -114.14 30.66 111.80
CA MET A 1 -114.96 31.44 112.74
C MET A 1 -114.08 31.87 113.90
N SER A 2 -114.16 33.16 114.23
CA SER A 2 -113.86 33.82 115.51
C SER A 2 -113.20 33.01 116.63
N GLY A 3 -112.08 33.52 117.15
CA GLY A 3 -111.68 33.15 118.51
C GLY A 3 -110.28 33.53 118.95
N LYS A 4 -110.17 34.77 119.46
CA LYS A 4 -109.29 35.22 120.56
C LYS A 4 -107.89 35.76 120.23
N SER A 5 -107.75 37.02 120.66
CA SER A 5 -106.59 37.78 121.13
C SER A 5 -105.25 37.53 120.43
N ARG A 6 -104.83 38.53 119.65
CA ARG A 6 -103.41 38.76 119.41
C ARG A 6 -102.83 39.40 120.67
N ASP A 7 -102.18 38.59 121.51
CA ASP A 7 -101.39 39.07 122.64
C ASP A 7 -100.23 39.95 122.12
N TYR A 8 -100.14 41.18 122.60
CA TYR A 8 -99.19 42.22 122.14
C TYR A 8 -97.86 42.23 122.91
N PHE A 9 -97.46 41.11 123.51
CA PHE A 9 -96.19 40.98 124.23
C PHE A 9 -95.38 39.79 123.70
N GLY A 10 -94.39 40.05 122.85
CA GLY A 10 -93.48 39.03 122.30
C GLY A 10 -92.52 38.39 123.32
N THR A 11 -92.59 38.79 124.60
CA THR A 11 -91.76 38.26 125.68
C THR A 11 -92.35 37.03 126.36
N LEU A 12 -93.64 36.76 126.20
CA LEU A 12 -94.32 35.60 126.81
C LEU A 12 -94.63 34.55 125.74
N LYS A 13 -93.98 33.38 125.84
CA LYS A 13 -94.30 32.23 124.98
C LYS A 13 -95.59 31.57 125.45
N SER A 14 -96.48 31.23 124.52
CA SER A 14 -97.71 30.48 124.81
C SER A 14 -97.38 29.08 125.35
N ALA A 15 -97.83 28.76 126.56
CA ALA A 15 -97.68 27.44 127.14
C ALA A 15 -98.72 26.47 126.54
N GLY A 16 -98.34 25.77 125.47
CA GLY A 16 -99.15 24.77 124.78
C GLY A 16 -98.29 23.70 124.13
N ARG A 17 -98.87 22.53 123.85
CA ARG A 17 -98.18 21.40 123.23
C ARG A 17 -97.69 21.79 121.83
N THR A 18 -96.38 21.93 121.64
CA THR A 18 -95.77 22.12 120.32
C THR A 18 -95.81 20.79 119.55
N VAL A 19 -96.56 20.75 118.45
CA VAL A 19 -96.56 19.61 117.52
C VAL A 19 -95.23 19.63 116.75
N LEU A 20 -94.57 18.47 116.59
CA LEU A 20 -93.36 18.37 115.76
C LEU A 20 -93.70 18.83 114.34
N LYS A 21 -92.79 19.58 113.72
CA LYS A 21 -92.93 20.10 112.35
C LYS A 21 -93.36 18.97 111.41
N GLU A 22 -94.52 19.10 110.78
CA GLU A 22 -94.99 18.15 109.76
C GLU A 22 -94.06 18.21 108.54
N ASP A 23 -93.63 17.05 108.05
CA ASP A 23 -92.80 16.94 106.85
C ASP A 23 -93.63 17.37 105.64
N SER A 24 -93.45 18.63 105.20
CA SER A 24 -94.00 19.14 103.95
C SER A 24 -93.56 18.26 102.77
N ALA A 25 -94.45 18.06 101.78
CA ALA A 25 -94.30 17.22 100.57
C ALA A 25 -93.13 17.59 99.64
N GLY A 26 -91.91 17.59 100.17
CA GLY A 26 -90.65 17.94 99.52
C GLY A 26 -89.64 16.83 99.71
N ALA A 27 -89.91 15.66 99.14
CA ALA A 27 -88.99 14.52 99.14
C ALA A 27 -87.98 14.57 97.96
N PHE A 28 -87.60 15.74 97.47
CA PHE A 28 -86.49 15.89 96.51
C PHE A 28 -85.17 16.03 97.27
N LYS A 29 -84.71 14.91 97.82
CA LYS A 29 -83.37 14.82 98.40
C LYS A 29 -82.37 14.68 97.26
N GLN A 30 -81.32 15.51 97.25
CA GLN A 30 -80.18 15.31 96.36
C GLN A 30 -79.56 13.95 96.71
N VAL A 31 -79.60 13.00 95.77
CA VAL A 31 -78.95 11.71 95.94
C VAL A 31 -77.46 11.93 95.65
N PRO A 32 -76.55 11.61 96.58
CA PRO A 32 -75.13 11.76 96.33
C PRO A 32 -74.73 10.91 95.11
N GLU A 33 -73.92 11.49 94.22
CA GLU A 33 -73.40 10.76 93.07
C GLU A 33 -72.56 9.56 93.52
N THR A 34 -72.56 8.51 92.71
CA THR A 34 -71.73 7.35 92.98
C THR A 34 -70.25 7.70 92.80
N PRO A 35 -69.39 7.49 93.80
CA PRO A 35 -67.95 7.74 93.68
C PRO A 35 -67.32 7.00 92.50
N SER A 36 -66.36 7.66 91.81
CA SER A 36 -65.74 7.17 90.57
C SER A 36 -65.15 5.76 90.69
N HIS A 37 -64.44 5.47 91.80
CA HIS A 37 -63.78 4.19 92.02
C HIS A 37 -64.74 2.99 92.19
N ILE A 38 -65.97 3.22 92.69
CA ILE A 38 -67.00 2.17 92.86
C ILE A 38 -67.91 2.07 91.63
N LYS A 39 -67.96 3.12 90.79
CA LYS A 39 -68.88 3.25 89.66
C LYS A 39 -68.83 2.05 88.72
N LYS A 40 -67.64 1.50 88.44
CA LYS A 40 -67.44 0.33 87.57
C LYS A 40 -68.10 -0.97 88.06
N TYR A 41 -68.32 -1.14 89.36
CA TYR A 41 -68.96 -2.33 89.94
C TYR A 41 -70.48 -2.17 90.12
N ARG A 42 -71.01 -0.96 89.99
CA ARG A 42 -72.43 -0.67 90.25
C ARG A 42 -73.31 -1.09 89.09
N LYS A 43 -74.54 -1.53 89.41
CA LYS A 43 -75.58 -1.86 88.42
C LYS A 43 -75.88 -0.68 87.48
N SER A 44 -75.74 0.56 87.96
CA SER A 44 -75.94 1.77 87.15
C SER A 44 -74.98 1.87 85.96
N TYR A 45 -73.74 1.35 86.06
CA TYR A 45 -72.79 1.34 84.94
C TYR A 45 -73.27 0.49 83.76
N LYS A 46 -73.95 -0.64 84.04
CA LYS A 46 -74.51 -1.54 83.00
C LYS A 46 -75.75 -0.97 82.30
N HIS A 47 -76.37 0.07 82.86
CA HIS A 47 -77.60 0.67 82.32
C HIS A 47 -77.35 2.07 81.74
N GLN A 48 -76.11 2.39 81.35
CA GLN A 48 -75.80 3.66 80.69
C GLN A 48 -76.10 3.56 79.19
N PHE A 49 -76.79 4.56 78.66
CA PHE A 49 -77.07 4.64 77.23
C PHE A 49 -75.85 5.20 76.47
N GLY A 50 -75.58 4.67 75.27
CA GLY A 50 -74.54 5.17 74.37
C GLY A 50 -73.08 4.87 74.78
N CYS A 51 -72.87 4.04 75.80
CA CYS A 51 -71.53 3.62 76.24
C CYS A 51 -71.34 2.11 76.03
N SER A 52 -70.14 1.71 75.59
CA SER A 52 -69.78 0.29 75.53
C SER A 52 -69.69 -0.28 76.94
N ILE A 53 -70.51 -1.31 77.22
CA ILE A 53 -70.49 -2.01 78.50
C ILE A 53 -69.27 -2.92 78.53
N LEU A 54 -68.25 -2.54 79.30
CA LEU A 54 -67.06 -3.36 79.50
C LEU A 54 -67.20 -4.20 80.79
N HIS A 55 -66.47 -5.31 80.85
CA HIS A 55 -66.33 -6.05 82.10
C HIS A 55 -65.63 -5.15 83.16
N PRO A 56 -66.03 -5.17 84.45
CA PRO A 56 -65.46 -4.26 85.47
C PRO A 56 -63.93 -4.31 85.60
N GLY A 57 -63.31 -5.46 85.30
CA GLY A 57 -61.85 -5.60 85.27
C GLY A 57 -61.15 -4.96 84.06
N LEU A 58 -61.88 -4.66 82.99
CA LEU A 58 -61.36 -4.08 81.73
C LEU A 58 -61.65 -2.57 81.60
N VAL A 59 -62.43 -1.98 82.51
CA VAL A 59 -62.81 -0.55 82.44
C VAL A 59 -61.60 0.38 82.58
N ASP A 60 -60.68 0.03 83.48
CA ASP A 60 -59.47 0.81 83.76
C ASP A 60 -58.28 0.36 82.89
N ALA A 61 -58.47 -0.62 82.01
CA ALA A 61 -57.40 -1.08 81.14
C ALA A 61 -57.08 0.01 80.10
N PRO A 62 -55.78 0.21 79.78
CA PRO A 62 -55.39 1.19 78.77
C PRO A 62 -56.01 0.81 77.43
N LYS A 63 -56.79 1.72 76.85
CA LYS A 63 -57.37 1.52 75.52
C LYS A 63 -56.27 1.70 74.47
N PRO A 64 -56.32 0.94 73.35
CA PRO A 64 -55.41 1.16 72.24
C PRO A 64 -55.55 2.61 71.73
N GLN A 65 -54.44 3.21 71.35
CA GLN A 65 -54.42 4.59 70.85
C GLN A 65 -55.30 4.71 69.58
N GLY A 66 -55.89 5.88 69.34
CA GLY A 66 -56.91 6.07 68.29
C GLY A 66 -56.50 5.68 66.86
N ASN A 67 -55.21 5.57 66.57
CA ASN A 67 -54.69 5.12 65.27
C ASN A 67 -54.36 3.61 65.24
N TRP A 68 -54.84 2.84 66.22
CA TRP A 68 -54.61 1.40 66.27
C TRP A 68 -55.49 0.68 65.24
N VAL A 69 -54.84 0.11 64.22
CA VAL A 69 -55.51 -0.73 63.23
C VAL A 69 -55.54 -2.16 63.75
N TYR A 70 -56.74 -2.72 63.88
CA TYR A 70 -56.94 -4.13 64.22
C TYR A 70 -56.71 -5.03 62.99
N GLY A 71 -56.21 -6.24 63.21
CA GLY A 71 -55.92 -7.22 62.16
C GLY A 71 -54.43 -7.49 61.92
N ARG A 72 -54.11 -8.49 61.09
CA ARG A 72 -52.72 -8.82 60.72
C ARG A 72 -52.30 -7.92 59.57
N LYS A 73 -51.27 -7.09 59.78
CA LYS A 73 -50.62 -6.38 58.67
C LYS A 73 -49.94 -7.42 57.78
N THR A 74 -50.13 -7.29 56.47
CA THR A 74 -49.35 -8.05 55.51
C THR A 74 -47.92 -7.52 55.53
N ASP A 75 -46.95 -8.42 55.67
CA ASP A 75 -45.54 -8.06 55.48
C ASP A 75 -45.35 -7.53 54.05
N GLN A 76 -44.45 -6.57 53.88
CA GLN A 76 -44.16 -6.05 52.55
C GLN A 76 -43.58 -7.18 51.71
N SER A 77 -44.20 -7.48 50.58
CA SER A 77 -43.66 -8.42 49.60
C SER A 77 -42.51 -7.77 48.83
N ASP A 78 -41.63 -8.59 48.26
CA ASP A 78 -40.59 -8.12 47.35
C ASP A 78 -41.21 -7.28 46.23
N LYS A 79 -40.60 -6.12 45.97
CA LYS A 79 -41.09 -5.21 44.95
C LYS A 79 -40.67 -5.73 43.58
N VAL A 80 -41.64 -5.76 42.67
CA VAL A 80 -41.42 -6.19 41.27
C VAL A 80 -40.25 -5.46 40.61
N GLY A 81 -40.09 -4.15 40.86
CA GLY A 81 -38.99 -3.35 40.30
C GLY A 81 -37.60 -3.74 40.81
N GLU A 82 -37.49 -4.36 41.98
CA GLU A 82 -36.22 -4.88 42.51
C GLU A 82 -35.86 -6.21 41.85
N LEU A 83 -36.86 -7.06 41.54
CA LEU A 83 -36.66 -8.33 40.85
C LEU A 83 -36.18 -8.16 39.39
N PHE A 84 -36.63 -7.10 38.71
CA PHE A 84 -36.18 -6.80 37.35
C PHE A 84 -34.76 -6.23 37.29
N ARG A 85 -34.21 -5.74 38.41
CA ARG A 85 -32.85 -5.21 38.49
C ARG A 85 -31.87 -6.36 38.75
N GLN A 86 -31.54 -7.08 37.69
CA GLN A 86 -30.61 -8.21 37.77
C GLN A 86 -29.14 -7.78 37.87
N GLN A 87 -28.81 -6.59 37.34
CA GLN A 87 -27.43 -6.09 37.31
C GLN A 87 -27.08 -5.39 38.63
N PRO A 88 -25.98 -5.77 39.30
CA PRO A 88 -25.45 -5.02 40.43
C PRO A 88 -25.06 -3.61 39.97
N GLN A 89 -25.38 -2.58 40.75
CA GLN A 89 -25.05 -1.19 40.38
C GLN A 89 -23.77 -0.71 41.09
N GLY A 90 -23.00 0.11 40.37
CA GLY A 90 -21.83 0.81 40.90
C GLY A 90 -20.66 -0.14 41.22
N ILE A 91 -20.08 0.00 42.41
CA ILE A 91 -18.86 -0.73 42.80
C ILE A 91 -19.06 -2.25 42.79
N ARG A 92 -20.29 -2.73 43.03
CA ARG A 92 -20.61 -4.16 43.03
C ARG A 92 -20.44 -4.80 41.65
N GLU A 93 -20.64 -4.05 40.58
CA GLU A 93 -20.41 -4.51 39.20
C GLU A 93 -18.93 -4.80 38.98
N LEU A 94 -18.05 -3.85 39.33
CA LEU A 94 -16.60 -4.02 39.25
C LEU A 94 -16.10 -5.20 40.09
N ILE A 95 -16.63 -5.38 41.30
CA ILE A 95 -16.27 -6.52 42.17
C ILE A 95 -16.71 -7.84 41.51
N ASN A 96 -17.91 -7.88 40.93
CA ASN A 96 -18.38 -9.07 40.23
C ASN A 96 -17.53 -9.36 39.00
N GLU A 97 -17.17 -8.34 38.21
CA GLU A 97 -16.27 -8.49 37.07
C GLU A 97 -14.91 -9.07 37.50
N ILE A 98 -14.29 -8.54 38.56
CA ILE A 98 -13.03 -9.09 39.12
C ILE A 98 -13.21 -10.55 39.56
N ASN A 99 -14.34 -10.88 40.18
CA ASN A 99 -14.63 -12.25 40.61
C ASN A 99 -14.87 -13.20 39.44
N GLU A 100 -15.44 -12.70 38.33
CA GLU A 100 -15.78 -13.44 37.13
C GLU A 100 -14.59 -13.56 36.15
N GLN A 101 -13.59 -12.67 36.24
CA GLN A 101 -12.37 -12.71 35.42
C GLN A 101 -11.61 -14.04 35.50
N LYS A 102 -11.78 -14.82 36.57
CA LYS A 102 -11.20 -16.15 36.72
C LYS A 102 -11.85 -17.21 35.82
N TYR A 103 -13.04 -16.97 35.29
CA TYR A 103 -13.77 -17.95 34.50
C TYR A 103 -13.14 -18.12 33.12
N ALA A 104 -13.09 -19.36 32.65
CA ALA A 104 -12.47 -19.69 31.38
C ALA A 104 -13.16 -19.03 30.18
N SER A 105 -14.49 -18.82 30.23
CA SER A 105 -15.23 -18.08 29.22
C SER A 105 -14.76 -16.63 29.14
N HIS A 106 -14.66 -15.94 30.28
CA HIS A 106 -14.22 -14.55 30.35
C HIS A 106 -12.79 -14.36 29.81
N ILE A 107 -11.89 -15.33 30.07
CA ILE A 107 -10.51 -15.30 29.57
C ILE A 107 -10.43 -15.59 28.06
N LYS A 108 -11.24 -16.52 27.55
CA LYS A 108 -11.18 -16.99 26.15
C LYS A 108 -11.99 -16.11 25.19
N GLU A 109 -13.01 -15.44 25.70
CA GLU A 109 -13.99 -14.70 24.91
C GLU A 109 -14.18 -13.28 25.47
N PRO A 110 -13.11 -12.49 25.65
CA PRO A 110 -13.28 -11.12 26.11
C PRO A 110 -13.94 -10.28 25.01
N LEU A 111 -14.95 -9.49 25.39
CA LEU A 111 -15.70 -8.71 24.41
C LEU A 111 -14.84 -7.56 23.85
N GLY A 112 -14.84 -7.40 22.53
CA GLY A 112 -14.14 -6.30 21.85
C GLY A 112 -12.61 -6.43 21.83
N THR A 113 -12.06 -7.52 22.36
CA THR A 113 -10.62 -7.79 22.37
C THR A 113 -10.35 -9.24 22.00
N MET A 114 -9.10 -9.57 21.69
CA MET A 114 -8.69 -10.95 21.47
C MET A 114 -8.25 -11.60 22.79
N PRO A 115 -8.45 -12.92 22.95
CA PRO A 115 -7.99 -13.62 24.15
C PRO A 115 -6.46 -13.55 24.28
N THR A 116 -6.00 -13.18 25.46
CA THR A 116 -4.58 -13.15 25.78
C THR A 116 -4.07 -14.56 26.07
N ARG A 117 -2.91 -14.91 25.51
CA ARG A 117 -2.30 -16.25 25.66
C ARG A 117 -1.06 -16.26 26.57
N ASN A 118 -0.79 -15.15 27.26
CA ASN A 118 0.35 -14.97 28.17
C ASN A 118 1.69 -15.45 27.61
N TYR A 119 1.99 -15.10 26.36
CA TYR A 119 3.28 -15.39 25.75
C TYR A 119 4.38 -14.54 26.37
N ASN A 120 5.54 -15.15 26.63
CA ASN A 120 6.75 -14.43 27.02
C ASN A 120 7.42 -13.84 25.77
N TRP A 121 6.98 -12.64 25.37
CA TRP A 121 7.52 -11.94 24.22
C TRP A 121 8.93 -11.39 24.50
N PRO A 122 9.84 -11.42 23.52
CA PRO A 122 11.13 -10.75 23.61
C PRO A 122 10.93 -9.23 23.71
N ASP A 123 11.88 -8.53 24.35
CA ASP A 123 11.74 -7.09 24.65
C ASP A 123 11.67 -6.22 23.38
N GLU A 124 12.32 -6.66 22.30
CA GLU A 124 12.25 -5.99 20.98
C GLU A 124 10.84 -5.94 20.42
N ALA A 125 10.04 -7.01 20.63
CA ALA A 125 8.67 -7.12 20.14
C ALA A 125 7.66 -6.27 20.92
N LYS A 126 8.06 -5.72 22.08
CA LYS A 126 7.23 -4.79 22.87
C LYS A 126 7.35 -3.34 22.36
N SER A 127 8.29 -3.05 21.46
CA SER A 127 8.45 -1.73 20.88
C SER A 127 7.34 -1.44 19.86
N ASP A 128 6.81 -0.21 19.87
CA ASP A 128 5.67 0.21 19.02
C ASP A 128 5.99 0.19 17.51
N GLY A 129 7.27 0.08 17.14
CA GLY A 129 7.76 0.00 15.76
C GLY A 129 8.16 -1.39 15.28
N PHE A 130 7.94 -2.44 16.08
CA PHE A 130 8.33 -3.80 15.71
C PHE A 130 7.37 -4.38 14.65
N ALA A 131 7.92 -4.69 13.47
CA ALA A 131 7.18 -5.40 12.43
C ALA A 131 7.43 -6.90 12.54
N PHE A 132 6.35 -7.68 12.69
CA PHE A 132 6.42 -9.14 12.66
C PHE A 132 6.69 -9.66 11.24
N GLY A 133 7.36 -10.81 11.15
CA GLY A 133 7.66 -11.50 9.90
C GLY A 133 9.12 -11.35 9.45
N GLN A 134 9.47 -12.07 8.39
CA GLN A 134 10.80 -11.99 7.81
C GLN A 134 10.84 -10.86 6.77
N LYS A 135 11.72 -9.88 6.98
CA LYS A 135 12.01 -8.89 5.94
C LYS A 135 12.72 -9.58 4.79
N ILE A 136 12.09 -9.57 3.61
CA ILE A 136 12.73 -10.03 2.38
C ILE A 136 13.68 -8.90 1.96
N PRO A 137 14.99 -9.16 1.82
CA PRO A 137 15.91 -8.16 1.32
C PRO A 137 15.47 -7.74 -0.09
N PRO A 138 15.64 -6.46 -0.47
CA PRO A 138 15.45 -6.05 -1.85
C PRO A 138 16.35 -6.90 -2.76
N SER A 139 15.90 -7.17 -3.98
CA SER A 139 16.72 -7.88 -4.96
C SER A 139 18.03 -7.14 -5.17
N GLU A 140 19.15 -7.87 -5.23
CA GLU A 140 20.48 -7.29 -5.43
C GLU A 140 20.56 -6.48 -6.73
N TYR A 141 19.85 -6.96 -7.76
CA TYR A 141 19.77 -6.31 -9.05
C TYR A 141 18.38 -5.75 -9.29
N SER A 142 18.34 -4.57 -9.89
CA SER A 142 17.12 -4.05 -10.49
C SER A 142 16.78 -4.82 -11.75
N ALA A 143 15.49 -4.97 -12.07
CA ALA A 143 15.06 -5.53 -13.35
C ALA A 143 15.71 -4.81 -14.55
N LYS A 144 15.98 -3.51 -14.41
CA LYS A 144 16.68 -2.74 -15.44
C LYS A 144 18.12 -3.21 -15.66
N GLU A 145 18.85 -3.50 -14.60
CA GLU A 145 20.25 -3.95 -14.67
C GLU A 145 20.35 -5.36 -15.24
N VAL A 146 19.37 -6.22 -14.94
CA VAL A 146 19.28 -7.56 -15.51
C VAL A 146 18.98 -7.52 -17.02
N VAL A 147 18.06 -6.64 -17.45
CA VAL A 147 17.69 -6.51 -18.86
C VAL A 147 18.77 -5.78 -19.66
N PHE A 148 19.40 -4.77 -19.06
CA PHE A 148 20.43 -3.95 -19.67
C PHE A 148 21.68 -3.94 -18.79
N PRO A 149 22.49 -5.02 -18.83
CA PRO A 149 23.72 -5.10 -18.08
C PRO A 149 24.66 -3.95 -18.53
N PRO A 150 25.03 -3.02 -17.64
CA PRO A 150 25.90 -1.90 -18.00
C PRO A 150 27.32 -2.37 -18.35
N ASP A 151 27.77 -3.46 -17.73
CA ASP A 151 29.12 -4.02 -17.86
C ASP A 151 29.18 -5.21 -18.83
N ALA A 152 28.25 -5.29 -19.79
CA ALA A 152 28.36 -6.27 -20.86
C ALA A 152 29.52 -5.90 -21.80
N GLU A 153 30.72 -6.35 -21.44
CA GLU A 153 31.88 -6.26 -22.32
C GLU A 153 31.65 -7.11 -23.57
N ARG A 154 32.07 -6.58 -24.73
CA ARG A 154 32.09 -7.37 -25.96
C ARG A 154 33.17 -8.44 -25.84
N ASP A 155 32.89 -9.61 -26.40
CA ASP A 155 33.86 -10.70 -26.49
C ASP A 155 35.20 -10.22 -27.08
N GLU A 156 36.30 -10.68 -26.51
CA GLU A 156 37.63 -10.43 -27.05
C GLU A 156 37.75 -10.94 -28.50
N GLU A 157 38.55 -10.26 -29.32
CA GLU A 157 38.75 -10.64 -30.74
C GLU A 157 39.21 -12.09 -30.92
N LYS A 158 39.97 -12.63 -29.96
CA LYS A 158 40.39 -14.04 -29.96
C LYS A 158 39.21 -15.01 -29.85
N ILE A 159 38.28 -14.70 -28.95
CA ILE A 159 37.05 -15.48 -28.74
C ILE A 159 36.21 -15.41 -30.01
N ARG A 160 36.06 -14.20 -30.58
CA ARG A 160 35.39 -14.00 -31.86
C ARG A 160 35.98 -14.85 -32.99
N LEU A 161 37.31 -14.86 -33.16
CA LEU A 161 37.99 -15.68 -34.18
C LEU A 161 37.74 -17.19 -33.97
N MET A 162 37.69 -17.63 -32.72
CA MET A 162 37.33 -19.02 -32.39
C MET A 162 35.88 -19.36 -32.80
N TYR A 163 34.92 -18.46 -32.55
CA TYR A 163 33.52 -18.63 -32.95
C TYR A 163 33.33 -18.57 -34.47
N LEU A 164 34.06 -17.69 -35.17
CA LEU A 164 34.10 -17.63 -36.64
C LEU A 164 34.52 -18.99 -37.23
N LYS A 165 35.53 -19.64 -36.65
CA LYS A 165 36.04 -20.94 -37.12
C LYS A 165 35.14 -22.12 -36.76
N SER A 166 34.60 -22.13 -35.54
CA SER A 166 33.82 -23.27 -35.02
C SER A 166 32.36 -23.26 -35.47
N HIS A 167 31.70 -22.11 -35.47
CA HIS A 167 30.27 -21.96 -35.70
C HIS A 167 29.93 -21.17 -36.97
N GLY A 168 30.94 -20.61 -37.65
CA GLY A 168 30.70 -19.76 -38.83
C GLY A 168 29.95 -18.47 -38.47
N ASN A 169 30.15 -17.95 -37.27
CA ASN A 169 29.48 -16.74 -36.78
C ASN A 169 30.15 -15.47 -37.35
N PHE A 170 29.79 -15.10 -38.59
CA PHE A 170 30.29 -13.90 -39.27
C PHE A 170 29.41 -12.68 -38.95
N GLU A 171 30.02 -11.49 -38.82
CA GLU A 171 29.21 -10.27 -38.77
C GLU A 171 28.59 -9.97 -40.15
N ALA A 172 27.53 -9.16 -40.14
CA ALA A 172 26.84 -8.77 -41.37
C ALA A 172 27.81 -8.04 -42.32
N GLY A 173 27.99 -8.58 -43.52
CA GLY A 173 28.86 -8.00 -44.56
C GLY A 173 30.32 -8.49 -44.52
N GLU A 174 30.68 -9.37 -43.59
CA GLU A 174 32.04 -9.90 -43.52
C GLU A 174 32.29 -10.98 -44.56
N GLN A 175 33.41 -10.85 -45.28
CA GLN A 175 33.88 -11.89 -46.17
C GLN A 175 34.65 -12.95 -45.40
N LYS A 176 34.42 -14.22 -45.74
CA LYS A 176 35.14 -15.35 -45.15
C LYS A 176 36.62 -15.31 -45.53
N ASN A 177 37.48 -15.03 -44.57
CA ASN A 177 38.91 -15.22 -44.73
C ASN A 177 39.21 -16.73 -44.82
N ARG A 178 39.91 -17.14 -45.87
CA ARG A 178 40.30 -18.53 -46.11
C ARG A 178 41.76 -18.82 -45.73
N GLU A 179 42.46 -17.83 -45.17
CA GLU A 179 43.86 -17.94 -44.72
C GLU A 179 44.81 -18.41 -45.85
N TYR A 180 44.52 -18.04 -47.10
CA TYR A 180 45.41 -18.35 -48.22
C TYR A 180 46.74 -17.61 -48.07
N ASN A 181 47.85 -18.29 -48.35
CA ASN A 181 49.16 -17.67 -48.46
C ASN A 181 49.28 -16.93 -49.81
N TRP A 182 48.83 -15.68 -49.83
CA TRP A 182 48.86 -14.82 -51.00
C TRP A 182 50.29 -14.36 -51.32
N LYS A 183 50.82 -14.73 -52.49
CA LYS A 183 52.10 -14.20 -53.01
C LYS A 183 51.97 -12.81 -53.63
N ILE A 184 50.75 -12.30 -53.73
CA ILE A 184 50.38 -11.08 -54.45
C ILE A 184 49.32 -10.35 -53.61
N ASN A 185 49.31 -9.02 -53.58
CA ASN A 185 48.29 -8.26 -52.86
C ASN A 185 46.90 -8.40 -53.53
N PRO A 186 45.88 -9.00 -52.88
CA PRO A 186 44.56 -9.20 -53.48
C PRO A 186 43.79 -7.91 -53.78
N ASN A 187 44.08 -6.82 -53.05
CA ASN A 187 43.36 -5.55 -53.24
C ASN A 187 43.86 -4.76 -54.47
N ASP A 188 45.14 -4.91 -54.81
CA ASP A 188 45.77 -4.17 -55.90
C ASP A 188 45.85 -4.99 -57.20
N TYR A 189 45.95 -6.32 -57.07
CA TYR A 189 46.14 -7.18 -58.20
C TYR A 189 44.84 -7.43 -58.94
N ARG A 190 44.83 -7.11 -60.23
CA ARG A 190 43.73 -7.46 -61.11
C ARG A 190 43.80 -8.95 -61.46
N PHE A 191 42.93 -9.73 -60.84
CA PHE A 191 42.76 -11.13 -61.17
C PHE A 191 42.26 -11.34 -62.60
N GLY A 192 42.70 -12.43 -63.22
CA GLY A 192 42.36 -12.80 -64.59
C GLY A 192 43.58 -12.87 -65.52
N LYS A 193 43.39 -13.42 -66.72
CA LYS A 193 44.45 -13.51 -67.72
C LYS A 193 44.68 -12.14 -68.36
N LYS A 194 45.90 -11.62 -68.26
CA LYS A 194 46.30 -10.41 -69.01
C LYS A 194 46.54 -10.79 -70.46
N GLU A 195 45.80 -10.18 -71.38
CA GLU A 195 46.18 -10.15 -72.79
C GLU A 195 47.19 -9.03 -73.00
N GLU A 196 48.39 -9.37 -73.44
CA GLU A 196 49.37 -8.37 -73.85
C GLU A 196 48.95 -7.76 -75.18
N ARG A 197 48.31 -6.59 -75.10
CA ARG A 197 48.04 -5.76 -76.26
C ARG A 197 49.20 -4.80 -76.40
N GLU A 198 50.04 -5.04 -77.39
CA GLU A 198 51.07 -4.07 -77.74
C GLU A 198 50.38 -2.81 -78.28
N GLN A 199 50.79 -1.66 -77.78
CA GLN A 199 50.19 -0.39 -78.16
C GLN A 199 50.65 -0.02 -79.58
N GLU A 200 49.72 0.55 -80.35
CA GLU A 200 49.98 1.05 -81.71
C GLU A 200 50.48 0.01 -82.73
N GLN A 201 50.16 -1.28 -82.57
CA GLN A 201 50.55 -2.34 -83.52
C GLN A 201 50.23 -1.99 -84.98
N VAL A 202 49.03 -1.48 -85.25
CA VAL A 202 48.59 -1.11 -86.60
C VAL A 202 49.46 0.02 -87.18
N LYS A 203 49.87 0.98 -86.36
CA LYS A 203 50.73 2.10 -86.77
C LYS A 203 52.13 1.62 -87.11
N LYS A 204 52.69 0.70 -86.32
CA LYS A 204 53.99 0.05 -86.62
C LYS A 204 53.96 -0.70 -87.95
N ILE A 205 52.84 -1.37 -88.27
CA ILE A 205 52.66 -2.09 -89.55
C ILE A 205 52.56 -1.11 -90.73
N LEU A 206 51.79 -0.04 -90.59
CA LEU A 206 51.58 0.93 -91.67
C LEU A 206 52.82 1.80 -91.96
N GLN A 207 53.62 2.11 -90.94
CA GLN A 207 54.78 3.00 -91.02
C GLN A 207 56.07 2.29 -90.63
N HIS A 208 56.44 1.26 -91.40
CA HIS A 208 57.63 0.43 -91.14
C HIS A 208 58.95 1.20 -91.07
N GLU A 209 59.05 2.36 -91.73
CA GLU A 209 60.24 3.24 -91.73
C GLU A 209 60.40 4.05 -90.41
N LEU A 210 59.33 4.26 -89.63
CA LEU A 210 59.39 4.98 -88.35
C LEU A 210 59.97 4.11 -87.22
N THR A 211 59.83 2.79 -87.35
CA THR A 211 60.26 1.85 -86.33
C THR A 211 61.77 1.67 -86.40
N GLN A 212 62.48 2.25 -85.43
CA GLN A 212 63.94 2.12 -85.35
C GLN A 212 64.36 0.65 -85.32
N ASN A 213 65.36 0.28 -86.13
CA ASN A 213 66.02 -1.04 -86.21
C ASN A 213 65.26 -2.18 -86.90
N GLN A 214 64.06 -1.97 -87.46
CA GLN A 214 63.36 -3.06 -88.16
C GLN A 214 63.90 -3.30 -89.58
N TYR A 215 64.42 -2.26 -90.23
CA TYR A 215 65.13 -2.32 -91.52
C TYR A 215 66.33 -1.36 -91.51
N PRO A 216 67.47 -1.71 -90.90
CA PRO A 216 68.63 -0.84 -90.91
C PRO A 216 69.13 -0.69 -92.35
N LYS A 217 68.92 0.49 -92.95
CA LYS A 217 69.65 0.89 -94.16
C LYS A 217 71.12 0.91 -93.76
N THR A 218 71.91 -0.04 -94.26
CA THR A 218 73.33 -0.10 -93.97
C THR A 218 74.00 1.11 -94.62
N THR A 219 74.31 2.13 -93.80
CA THR A 219 74.91 3.39 -94.27
C THR A 219 76.33 3.20 -94.79
N ILE A 220 76.99 2.10 -94.43
CA ILE A 220 78.34 1.76 -94.84
C ILE A 220 78.25 0.56 -95.79
N ILE A 221 78.50 0.81 -97.07
CA ILE A 221 78.51 -0.20 -98.14
C ILE A 221 79.93 -0.23 -98.73
N SER A 222 80.37 -1.39 -99.21
CA SER A 222 81.67 -1.50 -99.87
C SER A 222 81.69 -0.69 -101.17
N LYS A 223 82.81 -0.01 -101.46
CA LYS A 223 82.95 0.82 -102.66
C LYS A 223 82.63 0.04 -103.95
N ASN A 224 83.16 -1.17 -104.09
CA ASN A 224 82.95 -2.00 -105.27
C ASN A 224 81.46 -2.30 -105.51
N GLN A 225 80.69 -2.50 -104.43
CA GLN A 225 79.26 -2.77 -104.51
C GLN A 225 78.49 -1.51 -104.90
N GLU A 226 78.86 -0.34 -104.37
CA GLU A 226 78.24 0.93 -104.73
C GLU A 226 78.56 1.32 -106.19
N ASP A 227 79.78 1.10 -106.65
CA ASP A 227 80.20 1.32 -108.04
C ASP A 227 79.47 0.37 -109.00
N TRP A 228 79.32 -0.91 -108.64
CA TRP A 228 78.53 -1.88 -109.41
C TRP A 228 77.04 -1.52 -109.46
N LYS A 229 76.49 -1.04 -108.34
CA LYS A 229 75.11 -0.58 -108.24
C LYS A 229 74.87 0.65 -109.14
N ASN A 230 75.76 1.64 -109.07
CA ASN A 230 75.68 2.86 -109.89
C ASN A 230 75.80 2.62 -111.40
N TYR A 231 76.41 1.51 -111.83
CA TYR A 231 76.47 1.13 -113.24
C TYR A 231 75.25 0.35 -113.70
N ASN A 232 74.71 -0.53 -112.86
CA ASN A 232 73.61 -1.42 -113.24
C ASN A 232 72.22 -0.85 -112.99
N GLU A 233 72.04 -0.05 -111.93
CA GLU A 233 70.78 0.62 -111.65
C GLU A 233 70.62 1.88 -112.51
N ASP A 234 69.39 2.13 -112.96
CA ASP A 234 69.04 3.29 -113.76
C ASP A 234 68.32 4.33 -112.88
N PRO A 235 69.01 5.37 -112.38
CA PRO A 235 68.40 6.37 -111.54
C PRO A 235 67.42 7.25 -112.34
N LEU A 236 66.20 7.39 -111.82
CA LEU A 236 65.15 8.19 -112.46
C LEU A 236 65.62 9.64 -112.71
N GLY A 237 65.48 10.11 -113.95
CA GLY A 237 65.81 11.50 -114.35
C GLY A 237 67.28 11.74 -114.72
N LYS A 238 68.13 10.72 -114.71
CA LYS A 238 69.51 10.80 -115.21
C LYS A 238 69.73 9.80 -116.34
N PRO A 239 70.65 10.08 -117.29
CA PRO A 239 71.01 9.10 -118.30
C PRO A 239 71.81 7.94 -117.68
N LYS A 240 71.69 6.74 -118.26
CA LYS A 240 72.39 5.53 -117.80
C LYS A 240 73.90 5.73 -117.77
N ASN A 241 74.50 5.43 -116.63
CA ASN A 241 75.95 5.48 -116.46
C ASN A 241 76.63 4.29 -117.17
N GLN A 242 77.64 4.56 -118.00
CA GLN A 242 78.42 3.53 -118.72
C GLN A 242 79.85 3.38 -118.19
N ALA A 243 80.14 3.84 -116.97
CA ALA A 243 81.47 3.75 -116.33
C ALA A 243 82.61 4.44 -117.11
N GLN A 244 82.29 5.47 -117.90
CA GLN A 244 83.27 6.24 -118.65
C GLN A 244 83.89 7.34 -117.78
N LEU A 245 85.22 7.35 -117.64
CA LEU A 245 85.97 8.41 -116.95
C LEU A 245 86.43 9.47 -117.97
N ASN A 246 85.78 10.64 -117.97
CA ASN A 246 86.18 11.76 -118.82
C ASN A 246 87.26 12.61 -118.12
N LEU A 247 88.53 12.39 -118.49
CA LEU A 247 89.71 13.08 -117.94
C LEU A 247 90.02 14.46 -118.59
N ARG A 248 89.11 15.05 -119.38
CA ARG A 248 89.35 16.33 -120.09
C ARG A 248 88.19 17.34 -119.95
N MET A 249 88.54 18.47 -119.32
CA MET A 249 88.16 19.90 -119.39
C MET A 249 87.03 20.39 -120.34
N PRO A 250 86.40 21.56 -120.07
CA PRO A 250 85.22 22.06 -120.80
C PRO A 250 85.45 22.14 -122.31
N GLN A 251 84.83 21.22 -123.03
CA GLN A 251 84.78 21.16 -124.48
C GLN A 251 83.33 21.09 -124.91
N ILE A 252 82.98 21.85 -125.94
CA ILE A 252 81.70 21.69 -126.62
C ILE A 252 81.86 20.49 -127.54
N PHE A 253 81.09 19.43 -127.32
CA PHE A 253 81.13 18.23 -128.14
C PHE A 253 80.51 18.49 -129.52
N GLY A 254 81.19 18.07 -130.59
CA GLY A 254 80.77 18.26 -131.98
C GLY A 254 81.90 18.84 -132.85
N GLU A 255 81.88 18.55 -134.15
CA GLU A 255 82.91 19.02 -135.07
C GLU A 255 82.62 20.45 -135.55
N MET A 256 83.49 21.41 -135.22
CA MET A 256 83.44 22.76 -135.80
C MET A 256 83.84 22.69 -137.28
N LYS A 257 82.88 22.71 -138.19
CA LYS A 257 83.15 22.90 -139.63
C LYS A 257 83.80 24.27 -139.85
N LYS A 258 85.06 24.26 -140.30
CA LYS A 258 85.76 25.49 -140.75
C LYS A 258 85.16 25.93 -142.10
N ARG A 259 84.91 27.23 -142.23
CA ARG A 259 84.63 27.90 -143.51
C ARG A 259 85.89 28.03 -144.33
#